data_AF-A0A6L2MZ81-F1
#
_entry.id   AF-A0A6L2MZ81-F1
#
_cell.length_a   1.000
_cell.length_b   1.000
_cell.length_c   1.000
_cell.angle_alpha   90.00
_cell.angle_beta   90.00
_cell.angle_gamma   90.00
#
_symmetry.space_group_name_H-M   'P 1'
#
loop_
_entity.id
_entity.type
_entity.pdbx_description
1 polymer ?
#
loop_
_entity_poly.entity_id
_entity_poly.type
_entity_poly.pdbx_seq_one_letter_code
_entity_poly.pdbx_strand_id
1 'polypeptide(L)'
;MEFLNKTLHAYFAQEGIEHQTSTTQRPEQNGVVERWNRTLLEAARTMLSAAKVPLFFWAKAIATTCFPQNRSLVIARHEKTPYHIINGWKPFVKFFHTFCSLCYIIKDDENLDKMKEKSDACIFVGYSTQSRAYRVYNKRTRLTIETIHVNLDELPKMASDHVSSDFIP
;
A
#
# COMPACT_ATOMS: atom_id res chain seq x y z
N MET A 1 20.82 -19.92 -1.58
CA MET A 1 19.62 -20.38 -0.84
C MET A 1 19.44 -19.48 0.36
N GLU A 2 18.70 -18.37 0.22
CA GLU A 2 18.51 -17.40 1.31
C GLU A 2 17.73 -17.99 2.50
N PHE A 3 16.81 -18.92 2.23
CA PHE A 3 15.96 -19.58 3.23
C PHE A 3 16.59 -20.84 3.86
N LEU A 4 17.78 -21.26 3.44
CA LEU A 4 18.53 -22.38 4.04
C LEU A 4 19.75 -21.85 4.80
N ASN A 5 19.51 -21.05 5.84
CA ASN A 5 20.56 -20.53 6.71
C ASN A 5 20.48 -21.15 8.11
N LYS A 6 21.63 -21.51 8.69
CA LYS A 6 21.75 -22.01 10.06
C LYS A 6 21.12 -21.05 11.07
N THR A 7 21.27 -19.73 10.88
CA THR A 7 20.68 -18.72 11.76
C THR A 7 19.15 -18.77 11.74
N LEU A 8 18.54 -18.92 10.56
CA LEU A 8 17.08 -19.05 10.43
C LEU A 8 16.58 -20.36 11.03
N HIS A 9 17.32 -21.46 10.84
CA HIS A 9 16.96 -22.74 11.44
C HIS A 9 16.97 -22.68 12.97
N ALA A 10 17.97 -22.02 13.57
CA ALA A 10 18.02 -21.83 15.02
C ALA A 10 16.83 -20.98 15.52
N TYR A 11 16.50 -19.90 14.80
CA TYR A 11 15.34 -19.07 15.11
C TYR A 11 14.02 -19.86 15.03
N PHE A 12 13.79 -20.63 13.96
CA PHE A 12 12.57 -21.43 13.83
C PHE A 12 12.45 -22.49 14.93
N ALA A 13 13.56 -23.16 15.29
CA ALA A 13 13.57 -24.10 16.39
C ALA A 13 13.25 -23.43 17.74
N GLN A 14 13.77 -22.23 17.98
CA GLN A 14 13.48 -21.45 19.19
C GLN A 14 12.00 -21.04 19.28
N GLU A 15 11.40 -20.63 18.17
CA GLU A 15 9.99 -20.22 18.10
C GLU A 15 9.03 -21.42 17.96
N GLY A 16 9.53 -22.66 17.91
CA GLY A 16 8.71 -23.86 17.72
C GLY A 16 8.07 -23.98 16.33
N ILE A 17 8.65 -23.33 15.32
CA ILE A 17 8.18 -23.32 13.94
C ILE A 17 8.80 -24.49 13.16
N GLU A 18 7.97 -25.34 12.57
CA GLU A 18 8.42 -26.38 11.66
C GLU A 18 8.68 -25.79 10.26
N HIS A 19 9.96 -25.67 9.88
CA HIS A 19 10.33 -25.16 8.58
C HIS A 19 10.47 -26.27 7.55
N GLN A 20 9.54 -26.30 6.59
CA GLN A 20 9.56 -27.23 5.46
C GLN A 20 9.98 -26.52 4.17
N THR A 21 10.86 -27.15 3.40
CA THR A 21 11.42 -26.58 2.16
C THR A 21 10.79 -27.24 0.95
N SER A 22 10.49 -26.45 -0.08
CA SER A 22 10.03 -27.01 -1.35
C SER A 22 11.12 -27.88 -1.99
N THR A 23 10.70 -28.94 -2.67
CA THR A 23 11.58 -29.82 -3.41
C THR A 23 12.14 -29.07 -4.62
N THR A 24 13.42 -29.26 -4.90
CA THR A 24 14.08 -28.67 -6.07
C THR A 24 13.31 -29.01 -7.36
N GLN A 25 13.15 -28.03 -8.24
CA GLN A 25 12.43 -28.14 -9.52
C GLN A 25 10.91 -28.44 -9.43
N ARG A 26 10.27 -28.25 -8.27
CA ARG A 26 8.80 -28.34 -8.14
C ARG A 26 8.16 -26.97 -7.85
N PRO A 27 8.00 -26.09 -8.86
CA PRO A 27 7.40 -24.77 -8.68
C PRO A 27 5.94 -24.84 -8.21
N GLU A 28 5.26 -25.95 -8.49
CA GLU A 28 3.87 -26.22 -8.08
C GLU A 28 3.66 -26.07 -6.56
N GLN A 29 4.65 -26.46 -5.74
CA GLN A 29 4.57 -26.35 -4.28
C GLN A 29 4.51 -24.88 -3.81
N ASN A 30 5.12 -23.96 -4.57
CA ASN A 30 5.12 -22.53 -4.29
C ASN A 30 4.05 -21.76 -5.08
N GLY A 31 3.23 -22.46 -5.87
CA GLY A 31 2.33 -21.82 -6.83
C GLY A 31 1.33 -20.84 -6.21
N VAL A 32 0.90 -21.06 -4.96
CA VAL A 32 0.03 -20.09 -4.25
C VAL A 32 0.76 -18.78 -3.99
N VAL A 33 1.96 -18.84 -3.44
CA VAL A 33 2.79 -17.67 -3.12
C VAL A 33 3.19 -16.94 -4.40
N GLU A 34 3.58 -17.66 -5.44
CA GLU A 34 3.94 -17.07 -6.73
C GLU A 34 2.78 -16.34 -7.39
N ARG A 35 1.57 -16.92 -7.38
CA ARG A 35 0.36 -16.27 -7.90
C ARG A 35 0.05 -14.99 -7.12
N TRP A 36 0.08 -15.05 -5.79
CA TRP A 36 -0.17 -13.88 -4.94
C TRP A 36 0.86 -12.77 -5.16
N ASN A 37 2.15 -13.12 -5.23
CA ASN A 37 3.22 -12.16 -5.49
C ASN A 37 3.05 -11.49 -6.86
N ARG A 38 2.69 -12.26 -7.89
CA ARG A 38 2.39 -11.71 -9.21
C ARG A 38 1.19 -10.75 -9.17
N THR A 39 0.09 -11.12 -8.51
CA THR A 39 -1.09 -10.26 -8.37
C THR A 39 -0.79 -8.96 -7.62
N LEU A 40 0.02 -9.00 -6.55
CA LEU A 40 0.43 -7.80 -5.81
C LEU A 40 1.29 -6.87 -6.68
N LEU A 41 2.24 -7.46 -7.42
CA LEU A 41 3.14 -6.74 -8.32
C LEU A 41 2.37 -6.07 -9.46
N GLU A 42 1.46 -6.80 -10.11
CA GLU A 42 0.62 -6.28 -11.18
C GLU A 42 -0.29 -5.16 -10.68
N ALA A 43 -0.95 -5.33 -9.53
CA ALA A 43 -1.76 -4.29 -8.92
C ALA A 43 -0.93 -3.04 -8.58
N ALA A 44 0.30 -3.21 -8.07
CA ALA A 44 1.18 -2.09 -7.74
C ALA A 44 1.64 -1.35 -9.00
N ARG A 45 1.96 -2.07 -10.07
CA ARG A 45 2.27 -1.49 -11.39
C ARG A 45 1.10 -0.67 -11.91
N THR A 46 -0.12 -1.18 -11.82
CA THR A 46 -1.34 -0.45 -12.20
C THR A 46 -1.52 0.82 -11.37
N MET A 47 -1.34 0.76 -10.04
CA MET A 47 -1.43 1.95 -9.18
C MET A 47 -0.39 3.02 -9.56
N LEU A 48 0.87 2.62 -9.79
CA LEU A 48 1.93 3.55 -10.19
C LEU A 48 1.63 4.20 -11.54
N SER A 49 1.17 3.40 -12.52
CA SER A 49 0.82 3.88 -13.86
C SER A 49 -0.37 4.85 -13.82
N ALA A 50 -1.43 4.51 -13.09
CA ALA A 50 -2.61 5.35 -12.95
C ALA A 50 -2.29 6.67 -12.21
N ALA A 51 -1.43 6.62 -11.20
CA ALA A 51 -0.99 7.78 -10.45
C ALA A 51 0.03 8.66 -11.20
N LYS A 52 0.63 8.16 -12.29
CA LYS A 52 1.72 8.82 -13.03
C LYS A 52 2.89 9.21 -12.11
N VAL A 53 3.27 8.31 -11.20
CA VAL A 53 4.38 8.55 -10.25
C VAL A 53 5.62 7.72 -10.58
N PRO A 54 6.82 8.18 -10.20
CA PRO A 54 8.05 7.47 -10.50
C PRO A 54 8.16 6.10 -9.82
N LEU A 55 8.96 5.21 -10.43
CA LEU A 55 9.15 3.84 -9.97
C LEU A 55 9.66 3.74 -8.52
N PHE A 56 10.38 4.74 -7.99
CA PHE A 56 10.88 4.68 -6.60
C PHE A 56 9.75 4.57 -5.55
N PHE A 57 8.50 4.87 -5.91
CA PHE A 57 7.33 4.62 -5.05
C PHE A 57 6.91 3.14 -4.98
N TRP A 58 7.55 2.22 -5.71
CA TRP A 58 7.11 0.82 -5.86
C TRP A 58 6.88 0.10 -4.52
N ALA A 59 7.77 0.26 -3.54
CA ALA A 59 7.61 -0.39 -2.25
C ALA A 59 6.35 0.11 -1.50
N LYS A 60 6.04 1.41 -1.63
CA LYS A 60 4.83 2.02 -1.06
C LYS A 60 3.58 1.55 -1.79
N ALA A 61 3.66 1.42 -3.11
CA ALA A 61 2.57 0.89 -3.93
C ALA A 61 2.25 -0.56 -3.55
N ILE A 62 3.25 -1.44 -3.42
CA ILE A 62 3.06 -2.84 -2.98
C ILE A 62 2.45 -2.91 -1.58
N ALA A 63 2.95 -2.12 -0.63
CA ALA A 63 2.36 -2.07 0.71
C ALA A 63 0.90 -1.59 0.67
N THR A 64 0.60 -0.61 -0.19
CA THR A 64 -0.74 -0.07 -0.36
C THR A 64 -1.69 -1.05 -1.03
N THR A 65 -1.24 -1.88 -1.98
CA THR A 65 -2.09 -2.90 -2.62
C THR A 65 -2.40 -4.05 -1.68
N CYS A 66 -1.44 -4.46 -0.85
CA CYS A 66 -1.60 -5.57 0.08
C CYS A 66 -2.75 -5.35 1.08
N PHE A 67 -2.86 -4.13 1.61
CA PHE A 67 -3.85 -3.80 2.64
C PHE A 67 -5.33 -3.99 2.22
N PRO A 68 -5.82 -3.43 1.10
CA PRO A 68 -7.17 -3.65 0.59
C PRO A 68 -7.34 -5.06 0.01
N GLN A 69 -6.32 -5.65 -0.63
CA GLN A 69 -6.45 -7.03 -1.14
C GLN A 69 -6.76 -8.03 -0.02
N ASN A 70 -6.06 -7.93 1.11
CA ASN A 70 -6.29 -8.78 2.28
C ASN A 70 -7.68 -8.58 2.92
N ARG A 71 -8.34 -7.45 2.65
CA ARG A 71 -9.60 -7.05 3.30
C ARG A 71 -10.81 -7.05 2.37
N SER A 72 -10.62 -7.10 1.05
CA SER A 72 -11.69 -7.01 0.05
C SER A 72 -11.78 -8.25 -0.83
N LEU A 73 -10.66 -8.94 -1.10
CA LEU A 73 -10.70 -10.14 -1.94
C LEU A 73 -11.27 -11.30 -1.14
N VAL A 74 -12.38 -11.85 -1.64
CA VAL A 74 -13.05 -13.00 -1.03
C VAL A 74 -12.42 -14.28 -1.57
N ILE A 75 -11.99 -15.14 -0.66
CA ILE A 75 -11.57 -16.50 -1.02
C ILE A 75 -12.84 -17.32 -1.22
N ALA A 76 -13.12 -17.68 -2.47
CA ALA A 76 -14.37 -18.35 -2.88
C ALA A 76 -14.73 -19.56 -2.01
N ARG A 77 -13.74 -20.40 -1.65
CA ARG A 77 -13.94 -21.58 -0.79
C ARG A 77 -14.56 -21.27 0.58
N HIS A 78 -14.23 -20.10 1.15
CA HIS A 78 -14.63 -19.75 2.52
C HIS A 78 -15.66 -18.63 2.58
N GLU A 79 -15.97 -18.01 1.42
CA GLU A 79 -16.83 -16.82 1.32
C GLU A 79 -16.39 -15.66 2.26
N LYS A 80 -15.09 -15.65 2.60
CA LYS A 80 -14.48 -14.76 3.58
C LYS A 80 -13.19 -14.17 3.02
N THR A 81 -12.83 -12.98 3.51
CA THR A 81 -11.57 -12.33 3.17
C THR A 81 -10.44 -12.88 4.04
N PRO A 82 -9.16 -12.84 3.58
CA PRO A 82 -8.02 -13.26 4.41
C PRO A 82 -8.03 -12.60 5.80
N TYR A 83 -8.34 -11.31 5.87
CA TYR A 83 -8.45 -10.58 7.12
C TYR A 83 -9.52 -11.17 8.06
N HIS A 84 -10.70 -11.53 7.54
CA HIS A 84 -11.76 -12.12 8.34
C HIS A 84 -11.39 -13.53 8.83
N ILE A 85 -10.68 -14.32 8.01
CA ILE A 85 -10.24 -15.67 8.40
C ILE A 85 -9.24 -15.60 9.55
N ILE A 86 -8.27 -14.68 9.48
CA ILE A 86 -7.20 -14.56 10.48
C ILE A 86 -7.69 -13.86 11.76
N ASN A 87 -8.49 -12.80 11.64
CA ASN A 87 -8.87 -11.96 12.78
C ASN A 87 -10.27 -12.26 13.32
N GLY A 88 -11.10 -13.04 12.61
CA GLY A 88 -12.48 -13.36 13.02
C GLY A 88 -13.53 -12.27 12.74
N TRP A 89 -13.12 -11.06 12.36
CA TRP A 89 -14.02 -9.91 12.15
C TRP A 89 -14.06 -9.46 10.69
N LYS A 90 -15.25 -9.07 10.21
CA LYS A 90 -15.39 -8.49 8.87
C LYS A 90 -14.70 -7.11 8.83
N PRO A 91 -13.80 -6.86 7.86
CA PRO A 91 -13.13 -5.56 7.78
C PRO A 91 -14.08 -4.46 7.33
N PHE A 92 -13.88 -3.25 7.84
CA PHE A 92 -14.55 -2.05 7.35
C PHE A 92 -13.81 -1.50 6.13
N VAL A 93 -14.52 -1.34 5.01
CA VAL A 93 -13.94 -0.89 3.73
C VAL A 93 -13.93 0.64 3.55
N LYS A 94 -14.61 1.39 4.43
CA LYS A 94 -14.68 2.86 4.38
C LYS A 94 -13.33 3.57 4.53
N PHE A 95 -12.30 2.84 4.94
CA PHE A 95 -10.96 3.36 5.21
C PHE A 95 -10.06 3.35 3.96
N PHE A 96 -10.53 2.82 2.83
CA PHE A 96 -9.70 2.74 1.63
C PHE A 96 -9.67 4.07 0.89
N HIS A 97 -8.44 4.46 0.55
CA HIS A 97 -8.18 5.66 -0.24
C HIS A 97 -7.36 5.33 -1.47
N THR A 98 -7.53 6.16 -2.49
CA THR A 98 -6.81 6.01 -3.76
C THR A 98 -5.33 6.31 -3.56
N PHE A 99 -4.45 5.38 -3.96
CA PHE A 99 -3.01 5.61 -3.93
C PHE A 99 -2.64 6.88 -4.71
N CYS A 100 -1.75 7.68 -4.13
CA CYS A 100 -1.35 8.99 -4.64
C CYS A 100 -2.45 10.07 -4.70
N SER A 101 -3.55 9.92 -3.95
CA SER A 101 -4.49 11.03 -3.75
C SER A 101 -3.83 12.19 -3.02
N LEU A 102 -4.26 13.40 -3.35
CA LEU A 102 -3.83 14.62 -2.67
C LEU A 102 -4.49 14.65 -1.29
N CYS A 103 -3.72 14.99 -0.27
CA CYS A 103 -4.23 15.13 1.08
C CYS A 103 -3.51 16.25 1.83
N TYR A 104 -4.12 16.72 2.91
CA TYR A 104 -3.58 17.81 3.71
C TYR A 104 -3.46 17.36 5.16
N ILE A 105 -2.29 17.62 5.74
CA ILE A 105 -2.05 17.46 7.18
C ILE A 105 -1.95 18.84 7.81
N ILE A 106 -2.53 19.03 8.98
CA ILE A 106 -2.40 20.27 9.74
C ILE A 106 -1.00 20.30 10.37
N LYS A 107 -0.36 21.47 10.37
CA LYS A 107 0.91 21.70 11.06
C LYS A 107 0.62 21.98 12.54
N ASP A 108 1.29 21.26 13.42
CA ASP A 108 1.21 21.48 14.89
C ASP A 108 2.13 22.63 15.37
N ASP A 109 2.59 23.50 14.46
CA ASP A 109 3.52 24.58 14.81
C ASP A 109 2.76 25.73 15.51
N GLU A 110 3.01 25.90 16.81
CA GLU A 110 2.39 26.90 17.68
C GLU A 110 2.73 28.36 17.26
N ASN A 111 3.71 28.58 16.38
CA ASN A 111 4.17 29.91 15.96
C ASN A 111 3.71 30.34 14.54
N LEU A 112 2.68 29.70 13.99
CA LEU A 112 2.12 30.13 12.71
C LEU A 112 1.35 31.45 12.87
N ASP A 113 1.94 32.52 12.34
CA ASP A 113 1.28 33.81 12.14
C ASP A 113 -0.12 33.62 11.52
N LYS A 114 -1.10 34.44 11.93
CA LYS A 114 -2.55 34.19 11.74
C LYS A 114 -2.95 33.95 10.27
N MET A 115 -2.14 34.46 9.34
CA MET A 115 -2.33 34.43 7.88
C MET A 115 -1.49 33.36 7.14
N LYS A 116 -0.59 32.63 7.81
CA LYS A 116 0.24 31.61 7.13
C LYS A 116 -0.51 30.31 6.88
N GLU A 117 -0.05 29.57 5.87
CA GLU A 117 -0.59 28.25 5.50
C GLU A 117 -0.46 27.24 6.65
N LYS A 118 -1.61 26.83 7.20
CA LYS A 118 -1.72 25.95 8.37
C LYS A 118 -1.62 24.46 8.05
N SER A 119 -1.62 24.09 6.77
CA SER A 119 -1.51 22.70 6.34
C SER A 119 -0.32 22.49 5.42
N ASP A 120 0.12 21.24 5.32
CA ASP A 120 1.07 20.79 4.31
C ASP A 120 0.34 19.90 3.31
N ALA A 121 0.49 20.20 2.02
CA ALA A 121 0.06 19.34 0.94
C ALA A 121 0.92 18.05 0.89
N CYS A 122 0.23 16.92 0.99
CA CYS A 122 0.78 15.59 1.07
C CYS A 122 0.16 14.66 0.02
N ILE A 123 0.81 13.52 -0.20
CA ILE A 123 0.34 12.47 -1.09
C ILE A 123 0.04 11.24 -0.25
N PHE A 124 -1.14 10.65 -0.40
CA PHE A 124 -1.43 9.37 0.25
C PHE A 124 -0.57 8.25 -0.33
N VAL A 125 0.16 7.53 0.53
CA VAL A 125 1.10 6.47 0.12
C VAL A 125 0.90 5.15 0.87
N GLY A 126 -0.23 4.99 1.56
CA GLY A 126 -0.65 3.71 2.12
C GLY A 126 -1.08 3.78 3.58
N TYR A 127 -1.01 2.64 4.24
CA TYR A 127 -1.54 2.43 5.59
C TYR A 127 -0.42 2.05 6.55
N SER A 128 -0.54 2.42 7.83
CA SER A 128 0.38 1.98 8.88
C SER A 128 0.19 0.49 9.16
N THR A 129 1.27 -0.20 9.52
CA THR A 129 1.24 -1.61 9.93
C THR A 129 1.01 -1.77 11.44
N GLN A 130 1.30 -0.73 12.22
CA GLN A 130 1.27 -0.78 13.69
C GLN A 130 0.03 -0.11 14.27
N SER A 131 -0.56 0.84 13.54
CA SER A 131 -1.68 1.63 14.02
C SER A 131 -2.75 1.80 12.95
N ARG A 132 -3.93 2.27 13.34
CA ARG A 132 -5.01 2.65 12.41
C ARG A 132 -4.78 4.05 11.84
N ALA A 133 -3.59 4.26 11.29
CA ALA A 133 -3.16 5.54 10.70
C ALA A 133 -2.87 5.39 9.20
N TYR A 134 -2.89 6.53 8.52
CA TYR A 134 -2.48 6.64 7.13
C TYR A 134 -1.02 7.02 7.03
N ARG A 135 -0.35 6.54 5.98
CA ARG A 135 0.99 6.96 5.58
C ARG A 135 0.86 7.98 4.48
N VAL A 136 1.36 9.19 4.73
CA VAL A 136 1.33 10.28 3.77
C VAL A 136 2.75 10.77 3.48
N TYR A 137 3.03 11.07 2.23
CA TYR A 137 4.31 11.62 1.78
C TYR A 137 4.19 13.14 1.68
N ASN A 138 4.92 13.84 2.55
CA ASN A 138 4.94 15.29 2.56
C ASN A 138 5.89 15.80 1.46
N LYS A 139 5.37 16.58 0.51
CA LYS A 139 6.13 17.08 -0.63
C LYS A 139 7.24 18.04 -0.22
N ARG A 140 7.02 18.82 0.85
CA ARG A 140 7.94 19.83 1.37
C ARG A 140 9.12 19.19 2.10
N THR A 141 8.84 18.30 3.04
CA THR A 141 9.90 17.66 3.86
C THR A 141 10.51 16.42 3.20
N ARG A 142 9.86 15.87 2.16
CA ARG A 142 10.24 14.61 1.50
C ARG A 142 10.19 13.40 2.43
N LEU A 143 9.51 13.50 3.57
CA LEU A 143 9.35 12.44 4.55
C LEU A 143 7.97 11.78 4.44
N THR A 144 7.91 10.52 4.87
CA THR A 144 6.64 9.82 5.07
C THR A 144 6.22 9.95 6.52
N ILE A 145 5.03 10.47 6.76
CA ILE A 145 4.46 10.73 8.08
C ILE A 145 3.30 9.76 8.28
N GLU A 146 3.15 9.26 9.51
CA GLU A 146 1.99 8.49 9.94
C GLU A 146 1.04 9.40 10.71
N THR A 147 -0.23 9.47 10.27
CA THR A 147 -1.24 10.30 10.93
C THR A 147 -2.64 9.74 10.74
N ILE A 148 -3.48 9.94 11.75
CA ILE A 148 -4.92 9.63 11.72
C ILE A 148 -5.74 10.78 11.12
N HIS A 149 -5.23 12.01 11.21
CA HIS A 149 -5.90 13.22 10.78
C HIS A 149 -5.38 13.62 9.39
N VAL A 150 -6.06 13.12 8.37
CA VAL A 150 -5.76 13.42 6.98
C VAL A 150 -7.03 13.91 6.32
N ASN A 151 -7.00 15.13 5.77
CA ASN A 151 -8.07 15.59 4.90
C ASN A 151 -7.74 15.20 3.46
N LEU A 152 -8.44 14.22 2.93
CA LEU A 152 -8.22 13.69 1.58
C LEU A 152 -9.07 14.44 0.57
N ASP A 153 -8.42 14.98 -0.45
CA ASP A 153 -9.06 15.62 -1.58
C ASP A 153 -9.29 14.57 -2.67
N GLU A 154 -10.29 13.71 -2.43
CA GLU A 154 -10.74 12.72 -3.40
C GLU A 154 -11.72 13.37 -4.40
N LEU A 155 -11.27 14.39 -5.11
CA LEU A 155 -12.04 14.88 -6.26
C LEU A 155 -12.10 13.76 -7.31
N PRO A 156 -13.29 13.40 -7.84
CA PRO A 156 -13.37 12.56 -9.01
C PRO A 156 -12.65 13.31 -10.13
N LYS A 157 -11.53 12.76 -10.62
CA LYS A 157 -10.92 13.20 -11.87
C LYS A 157 -11.91 12.87 -12.99
N MET A 158 -12.88 13.76 -13.21
CA MET A 158 -13.64 13.82 -14.45
C MET A 158 -12.60 13.93 -15.58
N ALA A 159 -12.86 13.17 -16.64
CA ALA A 159 -12.02 13.08 -17.83
C ALA A 159 -11.51 14.46 -18.24
N SER A 160 -10.19 14.58 -18.42
CA SER A 160 -9.60 15.70 -19.16
C SER A 160 -9.23 15.17 -20.53
N ASP A 161 -10.21 15.32 -21.41
CA ASP A 161 -10.19 15.66 -22.82
C ASP A 161 -8.91 15.42 -23.64
N HIS A 162 -9.11 14.67 -24.72
CA HIS A 162 -8.35 14.81 -25.95
C HIS A 162 -8.30 16.29 -26.35
N VAL A 163 -7.11 16.87 -26.40
CA VAL A 163 -6.86 18.08 -27.17
C VAL A 163 -5.82 17.73 -28.24
N SER A 164 -6.28 17.89 -29.48
CA SER A 164 -5.57 17.68 -30.74
C SER A 164 -4.18 18.31 -30.72
N SER A 165 -3.20 17.57 -31.24
CA SER A 165 -1.92 18.09 -31.66
C SER A 165 -2.04 18.63 -33.07
N ASP A 166 -2.40 19.91 -33.22
CA ASP A 166 -2.22 20.62 -34.48
C ASP A 166 -1.67 22.01 -34.19
N PHE A 167 -0.35 22.16 -34.29
CA PHE A 167 0.28 23.42 -34.72
C PHE A 167 1.63 23.09 -35.38
N ILE A 168 1.65 23.22 -36.72
CA ILE A 168 2.83 23.45 -37.55
C ILE A 168 2.52 24.69 -38.40
N PRO A 169 3.43 25.67 -38.51
CA PRO A 169 3.55 26.51 -39.69
C PRO A 169 4.40 25.82 -40.77
#